data_AF-A0A3B8VHI6-F1
#
_entry.id   AF-A0A3B8VHI6-F1
#
_cell.length_a   1.000
_cell.length_b   1.000
_cell.length_c   1.000
_cell.angle_alpha   90.00
_cell.angle_beta   90.00
_cell.angle_gamma   90.00
#
_symmetry.space_group_name_H-M   'P 1'
#
loop_
_entity.id
_entity.type
_entity.pdbx_description
1 polymer ?
#
loop_
_entity_poly.entity_id
_entity_poly.type
_entity_poly.pdbx_seq_one_letter_code
_entity_poly.pdbx_strand_id
1 'polypeptide(L)'
;WNDVYDGFFETSLSGCDEVGAFIERYNDEPVTLNVRRILSDSSVSDWSEYFTGDRGILTLGGQIKDDCPGGNPSACEGVWDLIENSISVVKEIINLHGLLECLPEPGWAHCRMISDPSIKILGTAATSQSAMENVKHVYIEMIRLLRPEYPASKLDGYIVYLTNDEPWSELADLPPVGTMMGFEADGTPRGDELRGGAGMNYLWITEMMICKEGVATRNQAYEEGRRSSRDNEYREFDEVVHEFGHTIDFRFGLRERILSFYAGGWNPVEQFPWNIQYWFGTPEGVLSPPELLFMEELFSERLSFTCENYDSNTVTSNQNKN
;
A
#
# COMPACT_ATOMS: atom_id res chain seq x y z
N TRP A 1 13.04 24.37 0.81
CA TRP A 1 13.96 23.72 -0.14
C TRP A 1 14.88 22.74 0.56
N ASN A 2 15.44 23.05 1.74
CA ASN A 2 16.16 22.04 2.56
C ASN A 2 15.28 20.83 2.90
N ASP A 3 14.02 21.01 3.31
CA ASP A 3 13.13 19.88 3.65
C ASP A 3 12.77 18.98 2.45
N VAL A 4 12.76 19.55 1.23
CA VAL A 4 12.54 18.78 -0.02
C VAL A 4 13.81 18.04 -0.42
N TYR A 5 14.98 18.61 -0.09
CA TYR A 5 16.28 18.05 -0.41
C TYR A 5 16.69 16.95 0.57
N ASP A 6 16.45 17.13 1.87
CA ASP A 6 16.76 16.10 2.89
C ASP A 6 15.85 14.88 2.69
N GLY A 7 14.56 15.10 2.40
CA GLY A 7 13.65 14.03 1.98
C GLY A 7 14.12 13.35 0.69
N PHE A 8 14.57 14.12 -0.31
CA PHE A 8 15.12 13.57 -1.55
C PHE A 8 16.42 12.79 -1.33
N PHE A 9 17.33 13.26 -0.49
CA PHE A 9 18.65 12.64 -0.30
C PHE A 9 18.55 11.31 0.46
N GLU A 10 17.74 11.22 1.51
CA GLU A 10 17.57 9.98 2.30
C GLU A 10 16.79 8.90 1.53
N THR A 11 15.72 9.25 0.82
CA THR A 11 14.92 8.28 0.05
C THR A 11 15.48 7.97 -1.33
N SER A 12 16.15 8.93 -1.99
CA SER A 12 16.62 8.70 -3.36
C SER A 12 17.98 8.03 -3.42
N LEU A 13 18.89 8.20 -2.45
CA LEU A 13 20.16 7.46 -2.45
C LEU A 13 19.96 5.98 -2.16
N SER A 14 19.09 5.65 -1.20
CA SER A 14 18.68 4.26 -0.94
C SER A 14 17.97 3.66 -2.16
N GLY A 15 17.05 4.40 -2.78
CA GLY A 15 16.43 4.02 -4.05
C GLY A 15 17.43 3.87 -5.20
N CYS A 16 18.49 4.69 -5.29
CA CYS A 16 19.50 4.60 -6.34
C CYS A 16 20.34 3.31 -6.24
N ASP A 17 20.73 2.89 -5.04
CA ASP A 17 21.44 1.63 -4.83
C ASP A 17 20.56 0.42 -5.19
N GLU A 18 19.25 0.51 -4.89
CA GLU A 18 18.26 -0.50 -5.26
C GLU A 18 17.99 -0.55 -6.77
N VAL A 19 17.91 0.61 -7.44
CA VAL A 19 17.83 0.73 -8.91
C VAL A 19 19.05 0.12 -9.58
N GLY A 20 20.26 0.40 -9.08
CA GLY A 20 21.50 -0.19 -9.59
C GLY A 20 21.49 -1.71 -9.49
N ALA A 21 21.17 -2.25 -8.30
CA ALA A 21 21.06 -3.69 -8.07
C ALA A 21 19.95 -4.35 -8.91
N PHE A 22 18.83 -3.64 -9.14
CA PHE A 22 17.75 -4.09 -10.00
C PHE A 22 18.20 -4.17 -11.47
N ILE A 23 18.83 -3.11 -12.00
CA ILE A 23 19.36 -3.07 -13.37
C ILE A 23 20.37 -4.19 -13.61
N GLU A 24 21.26 -4.47 -12.64
CA GLU A 24 22.20 -5.59 -12.71
C GLU A 24 21.49 -6.95 -12.72
N ARG A 25 20.40 -7.08 -11.95
CA ARG A 25 19.60 -8.31 -11.85
C ARG A 25 18.72 -8.57 -13.08
N TYR A 26 18.27 -7.53 -13.78
CA TYR A 26 17.31 -7.59 -14.90
C TYR A 26 17.89 -7.10 -16.24
N ASN A 27 19.16 -7.46 -16.50
CA ASN A 27 20.01 -7.01 -17.59
C ASN A 27 19.44 -7.17 -19.03
N ASP A 28 18.33 -7.87 -19.22
CA ASP A 28 17.72 -8.18 -20.52
C ASP A 28 16.42 -7.39 -20.82
N GLU A 29 15.92 -6.54 -19.91
CA GLU A 29 14.68 -5.80 -20.12
C GLU A 29 14.83 -4.49 -20.95
N PRO A 30 13.79 -4.05 -21.69
CA PRO A 30 13.77 -2.77 -22.43
C PRO A 30 14.11 -1.54 -21.57
N VAL A 31 13.87 -1.61 -20.26
CA VAL A 31 14.20 -0.57 -19.27
C VAL A 31 15.72 -0.34 -19.22
N THR A 32 16.51 -1.42 -19.24
CA THR A 32 17.98 -1.41 -19.21
C THR A 32 18.56 -0.71 -20.45
N LEU A 33 17.89 -0.83 -21.60
CA LEU A 33 18.27 -0.18 -22.86
C LEU A 33 18.03 1.34 -22.84
N ASN A 34 16.91 1.79 -22.28
CA ASN A 34 16.62 3.22 -22.14
C ASN A 34 17.56 3.88 -21.12
N VAL A 35 17.81 3.23 -19.97
CA VAL A 35 18.75 3.74 -18.96
C VAL A 35 20.18 3.80 -19.50
N ARG A 36 20.66 2.77 -20.20
CA ARG A 36 22.00 2.78 -20.84
C ARG A 36 22.14 3.87 -21.89
N ARG A 37 21.09 4.12 -22.68
CA ARG A 37 21.08 5.18 -23.68
C ARG A 37 21.18 6.56 -23.03
N ILE A 38 20.47 6.77 -21.91
CA ILE A 38 20.52 8.03 -21.15
C ILE A 38 21.92 8.26 -20.58
N LEU A 39 22.57 7.24 -20.03
CA LEU A 39 23.95 7.32 -19.54
C LEU A 39 24.98 7.55 -20.67
N SER A 40 24.79 6.92 -21.82
CA SER A 40 25.68 7.14 -22.97
C SER A 40 25.58 8.55 -23.53
N ASP A 41 24.38 9.14 -23.48
CA ASP A 41 24.11 10.49 -23.97
C ASP A 41 24.58 11.58 -23.00
N SER A 42 24.76 11.27 -21.71
CA SER A 42 25.17 12.22 -20.66
C SER A 42 26.69 12.26 -20.39
N SER A 43 27.50 11.40 -21.03
CA SER A 43 28.95 11.27 -20.84
C SER A 43 29.40 10.90 -19.41
N VAL A 44 28.49 10.38 -18.59
CA VAL A 44 28.76 9.93 -17.22
C VAL A 44 28.87 8.41 -17.21
N SER A 45 29.98 7.90 -16.67
CA SER A 45 30.31 6.47 -16.66
C SER A 45 29.62 5.67 -15.55
N ASP A 46 29.16 6.34 -14.49
CA ASP A 46 28.61 5.72 -13.29
C ASP A 46 27.51 6.58 -12.64
N TRP A 47 26.43 5.94 -12.19
CA TRP A 47 25.28 6.58 -11.56
C TRP A 47 25.63 7.32 -10.28
N SER A 48 26.58 6.80 -9.49
CA SER A 48 27.01 7.46 -8.24
C SER A 48 27.75 8.77 -8.51
N GLU A 49 28.58 8.84 -9.56
CA GLU A 49 29.39 10.02 -9.92
C GLU A 49 28.53 11.22 -10.35
N TYR A 50 27.32 10.97 -10.86
CA TYR A 50 26.39 12.02 -11.30
C TYR A 50 25.80 12.81 -10.12
N PHE A 51 25.54 12.14 -9.00
CA PHE A 51 24.85 12.71 -7.84
C PHE A 51 25.78 13.10 -6.69
N THR A 52 26.98 12.52 -6.59
CA THR A 52 27.99 12.93 -5.60
C THR A 52 28.70 14.24 -5.98
N GLY A 53 28.51 14.73 -7.20
CA GLY A 53 29.13 15.97 -7.68
C GLY A 53 30.58 15.81 -8.13
N ASP A 54 31.09 14.58 -8.30
CA ASP A 54 32.46 14.37 -8.79
C ASP A 54 32.61 14.75 -10.28
N ARG A 55 31.51 14.69 -11.06
CA ARG A 55 31.37 15.28 -12.41
C ARG A 55 30.01 15.95 -12.68
N GLY A 56 29.18 16.10 -11.64
CA GLY A 56 27.81 16.65 -11.70
C GLY A 56 27.58 17.79 -10.71
N ILE A 57 26.34 17.96 -10.23
CA ILE A 57 25.91 19.09 -9.38
C ILE A 57 26.61 19.05 -8.02
N LEU A 58 27.36 20.10 -7.66
CA LEU A 58 27.99 20.25 -6.36
C LEU A 58 27.07 21.00 -5.39
N THR A 59 26.63 20.34 -4.32
CA THR A 59 25.79 20.95 -3.27
C THR A 59 26.58 21.12 -1.97
N LEU A 60 26.47 22.30 -1.34
CA LEU A 60 27.11 22.61 -0.05
C LEU A 60 26.06 23.22 0.88
N GLY A 61 25.60 22.44 1.86
CA GLY A 61 24.65 22.92 2.89
C GLY A 61 23.28 23.31 2.36
N GLY A 62 22.74 22.56 1.38
CA GLY A 62 21.38 22.80 0.85
C GLY A 62 21.24 24.00 -0.10
N GLN A 63 22.34 24.65 -0.46
CA GLN A 63 22.38 25.69 -1.49
C GLN A 63 23.31 25.28 -2.63
N ILE A 64 22.84 25.42 -3.88
CA ILE A 64 23.70 25.44 -5.07
C ILE A 64 24.48 26.75 -4.99
N LYS A 65 25.76 26.67 -4.62
CA LYS A 65 26.51 27.85 -4.19
C LYS A 65 27.20 28.60 -5.33
N ASP A 66 27.65 27.87 -6.36
CA ASP A 66 28.26 28.38 -7.58
C ASP A 66 28.50 27.17 -8.51
N ASP A 67 28.18 27.30 -9.80
CA ASP A 67 28.81 26.49 -10.84
C ASP A 67 29.21 27.39 -12.00
N CYS A 68 30.45 27.88 -11.92
CA CYS A 68 31.15 28.42 -13.08
C CYS A 68 32.65 28.23 -12.76
N PRO A 69 33.31 27.17 -13.26
CA PRO A 69 34.73 26.95 -13.04
C PRO A 69 35.52 28.17 -13.49
N GLY A 70 36.06 28.94 -12.54
CA GLY A 70 36.84 30.16 -12.82
C GLY A 70 36.07 31.48 -12.90
N GLY A 71 34.80 31.55 -12.49
CA GLY A 71 34.10 32.82 -12.24
C GLY A 71 33.75 33.65 -13.49
N ASN A 72 33.55 33.00 -14.65
CA ASN A 72 33.18 33.69 -15.88
C ASN A 72 31.68 33.50 -16.20
N PRO A 73 30.81 34.53 -16.05
CA PRO A 73 29.36 34.44 -16.20
C PRO A 73 28.87 33.96 -17.57
N SER A 74 29.69 34.11 -18.61
CA SER A 74 29.39 33.63 -19.97
C SER A 74 29.50 32.11 -20.14
N ALA A 75 30.11 31.40 -19.18
CA ALA A 75 30.19 29.94 -19.17
C ALA A 75 28.97 29.27 -18.50
N CYS A 76 28.08 30.07 -17.91
CA CYS A 76 26.88 29.62 -17.20
C CYS A 76 25.62 29.60 -18.11
N GLU A 77 25.76 29.94 -19.40
CA GLU A 77 24.68 29.84 -20.39
C GLU A 77 24.47 28.36 -20.75
N GLY A 78 23.28 27.82 -20.44
CA GLY A 78 22.94 26.40 -20.64
C GLY A 78 23.13 25.48 -19.42
N VAL A 79 23.77 25.97 -18.33
CA VAL A 79 23.89 25.20 -17.07
C VAL A 79 22.53 25.03 -16.40
N TRP A 80 21.67 26.05 -16.44
CA TRP A 80 20.30 25.96 -15.92
C TRP A 80 19.44 24.97 -16.71
N ASP A 81 19.53 24.98 -18.05
CA ASP A 81 18.86 23.98 -18.89
C ASP A 81 19.38 22.57 -18.56
N LEU A 82 20.68 22.42 -18.28
CA LEU A 82 21.27 21.15 -17.84
C LEU A 82 20.72 20.69 -16.48
N ILE A 83 20.62 21.60 -15.50
CA ILE A 83 20.07 21.31 -14.17
C ILE A 83 18.59 20.94 -14.25
N GLU A 84 17.78 21.71 -15.00
CA GLU A 84 16.36 21.42 -15.20
C GLU A 84 16.16 20.07 -15.90
N ASN A 85 16.96 19.79 -16.93
CA ASN A 85 16.94 18.50 -17.61
C ASN A 85 17.36 17.36 -16.67
N SER A 86 18.39 17.57 -15.85
CA SER A 86 18.84 16.61 -14.83
C SER A 86 17.72 16.29 -13.84
N ILE A 87 17.07 17.30 -13.27
CA ILE A 87 15.94 17.12 -12.34
C ILE A 87 14.78 16.40 -13.03
N SER A 88 14.48 16.71 -14.29
CA SER A 88 13.45 16.04 -15.07
C SER A 88 13.75 14.55 -15.26
N VAL A 89 15.00 14.22 -15.61
CA VAL A 89 15.46 12.82 -15.76
C VAL A 89 15.37 12.07 -14.44
N VAL A 90 15.75 12.68 -13.33
CA VAL A 90 15.68 12.02 -12.02
C VAL A 90 14.24 11.79 -11.58
N LYS A 91 13.32 12.73 -11.84
CA LYS A 91 11.89 12.50 -11.65
C LYS A 91 11.38 11.35 -12.51
N GLU A 92 11.83 11.25 -13.76
CA GLU A 92 11.49 10.13 -14.64
C GLU A 92 11.99 8.79 -14.10
N ILE A 93 13.18 8.77 -13.50
CA ILE A 93 13.77 7.56 -12.89
C ILE A 93 13.10 7.18 -11.58
N ILE A 94 12.78 8.14 -10.71
CA ILE A 94 11.99 7.88 -9.49
C ILE A 94 10.60 7.35 -9.88
N ASN A 95 9.99 7.93 -10.91
CA ASN A 95 8.73 7.40 -11.45
C ASN A 95 8.91 5.98 -11.99
N LEU A 96 10.00 5.69 -12.72
CA LEU A 96 10.33 4.34 -13.18
C LEU A 96 10.57 3.39 -12.00
N HIS A 97 11.29 3.80 -10.95
CA HIS A 97 11.50 2.99 -9.76
C HIS A 97 10.18 2.69 -9.05
N GLY A 98 9.33 3.69 -8.83
CA GLY A 98 7.99 3.48 -8.28
C GLY A 98 7.11 2.58 -9.17
N LEU A 99 7.29 2.62 -10.50
CA LEU A 99 6.64 1.69 -11.43
C LEU A 99 7.21 0.26 -11.32
N LEU A 100 8.50 0.10 -11.04
CA LEU A 100 9.17 -1.19 -10.88
C LEU A 100 8.87 -1.83 -9.52
N GLU A 101 8.88 -1.05 -8.45
CA GLU A 101 8.42 -1.47 -7.12
C GLU A 101 6.97 -1.93 -7.17
N CYS A 102 6.17 -1.26 -8.01
CA CYS A 102 4.78 -1.60 -8.24
C CYS A 102 4.54 -2.49 -9.47
N LEU A 103 5.42 -3.46 -9.71
CA LEU A 103 5.07 -4.56 -10.62
C LEU A 103 4.16 -5.56 -9.90
N PRO A 104 3.06 -5.99 -10.55
CA PRO A 104 2.27 -7.11 -10.07
C PRO A 104 3.12 -8.37 -9.95
N GLU A 105 2.91 -9.12 -8.87
CA GLU A 105 3.50 -10.45 -8.73
C GLU A 105 2.87 -11.45 -9.71
N PRO A 106 3.52 -12.59 -10.02
CA PRO A 106 2.94 -13.61 -10.89
C PRO A 106 1.53 -14.01 -10.47
N GLY A 107 0.58 -13.93 -11.39
CA GLY A 107 -0.84 -14.21 -11.15
C GLY A 107 -1.68 -12.98 -10.77
N TRP A 108 -1.05 -11.86 -10.45
CA TRP A 108 -1.71 -10.58 -10.16
C TRP A 108 -1.63 -9.65 -11.39
N ALA A 109 -2.64 -8.80 -11.58
CA ALA A 109 -2.77 -7.97 -12.78
C ALA A 109 -2.57 -6.47 -12.50
N HIS A 110 -2.86 -6.03 -11.30
CA HIS A 110 -2.84 -4.63 -10.90
C HIS A 110 -1.91 -4.43 -9.71
N CYS A 111 -1.32 -3.24 -9.62
CA CYS A 111 -0.53 -2.83 -8.48
C CYS A 111 -0.75 -1.35 -8.16
N ARG A 112 -0.80 -1.03 -6.87
CA ARG A 112 -0.73 0.32 -6.30
C ARG A 112 0.22 0.34 -5.10
N MET A 113 0.92 1.46 -4.90
CA MET A 113 1.76 1.69 -3.72
C MET A 113 1.15 2.72 -2.78
N ILE A 114 1.26 2.47 -1.48
CA ILE A 114 1.41 3.49 -0.43
C ILE A 114 2.91 3.61 -0.21
N SER A 115 3.46 4.83 -0.29
CA SER A 115 4.92 5.02 -0.27
C SER A 115 5.48 5.30 1.12
N ASP A 116 4.65 5.74 2.05
CA ASP A 116 5.03 5.99 3.44
C ASP A 116 3.84 5.65 4.35
N PRO A 117 3.83 4.47 4.99
CA PRO A 117 4.83 3.40 4.89
C PRO A 117 4.75 2.67 3.54
N SER A 118 5.79 1.91 3.18
CA SER A 118 5.84 1.16 1.92
C SER A 118 4.93 -0.06 1.96
N ILE A 119 3.72 0.06 1.40
CA ILE A 119 2.72 -1.01 1.29
C ILE A 119 2.35 -1.19 -0.18
N LYS A 120 2.43 -2.43 -0.66
CA LYS A 120 1.97 -2.80 -2.00
C LYS A 120 0.54 -3.29 -1.94
N ILE A 121 -0.31 -2.84 -2.86
CA ILE A 121 -1.67 -3.31 -3.04
C ILE A 121 -1.73 -3.95 -4.42
N LEU A 122 -1.94 -5.25 -4.48
CA LEU A 122 -2.06 -6.05 -5.68
C LEU A 122 -3.53 -6.41 -5.92
N GLY A 123 -3.95 -6.36 -7.18
CA GLY A 123 -5.30 -6.72 -7.59
C GLY A 123 -5.27 -7.79 -8.67
N THR A 124 -6.25 -8.68 -8.68
CA THR A 124 -6.50 -9.58 -9.81
C THR A 124 -7.03 -8.77 -11.00
N ALA A 125 -7.13 -9.42 -12.18
CA ALA A 125 -7.68 -8.75 -13.37
C ALA A 125 -9.15 -8.35 -13.22
N ALA A 126 -9.88 -8.95 -12.27
CA ALA A 126 -11.28 -8.63 -12.00
C ALA A 126 -11.43 -7.47 -11.00
N THR A 127 -10.38 -7.10 -10.25
CA THR A 127 -10.44 -5.98 -9.31
C THR A 127 -10.59 -4.66 -10.04
N SER A 128 -11.56 -3.85 -9.62
CA SER A 128 -11.77 -2.53 -10.17
C SER A 128 -10.71 -1.53 -9.67
N GLN A 129 -10.41 -0.52 -10.51
CA GLN A 129 -9.54 0.57 -10.09
C GLN A 129 -10.11 1.32 -8.88
N SER A 130 -11.44 1.48 -8.79
CA SER A 130 -12.08 2.14 -7.66
C SER A 130 -11.80 1.43 -6.34
N ALA A 131 -11.90 0.09 -6.31
CA ALA A 131 -11.57 -0.70 -5.13
C ALA A 131 -10.11 -0.51 -4.71
N MET A 132 -9.17 -0.56 -5.66
CA MET A 132 -7.74 -0.35 -5.39
C MET A 132 -7.46 1.03 -4.77
N GLU A 133 -8.07 2.10 -5.30
CA GLU A 133 -7.87 3.46 -4.78
C GLU A 133 -8.54 3.67 -3.42
N ASN A 134 -9.73 3.11 -3.22
CA ASN A 134 -10.42 3.25 -1.94
C ASN A 134 -9.73 2.49 -0.81
N VAL A 135 -9.24 1.26 -1.07
CA VAL A 135 -8.44 0.53 -0.08
C VAL A 135 -7.16 1.30 0.26
N LYS A 136 -6.48 1.84 -0.76
CA LYS A 136 -5.32 2.71 -0.56
C LYS A 136 -5.66 3.90 0.34
N HIS A 137 -6.77 4.59 0.06
CA HIS A 137 -7.20 5.75 0.84
C HIS A 137 -7.53 5.39 2.29
N VAL A 138 -8.31 4.33 2.52
CA VAL A 138 -8.67 3.85 3.86
C VAL A 138 -7.41 3.54 4.67
N TYR A 139 -6.44 2.83 4.10
CA TYR A 139 -5.20 2.50 4.81
C TYR A 139 -4.34 3.71 5.10
N ILE A 140 -4.20 4.65 4.16
CA ILE A 140 -3.49 5.92 4.42
C ILE A 140 -4.11 6.64 5.61
N GLU A 141 -5.44 6.76 5.66
CA GLU A 141 -6.12 7.43 6.77
C GLU A 141 -5.96 6.65 8.08
N MET A 142 -6.21 5.35 8.09
CA MET A 142 -6.03 4.53 9.31
C MET A 142 -4.60 4.63 9.86
N ILE A 143 -3.59 4.59 8.98
CA ILE A 143 -2.18 4.70 9.36
C ILE A 143 -1.85 6.10 9.88
N ARG A 144 -2.35 7.16 9.22
CA ARG A 144 -2.17 8.55 9.67
C ARG A 144 -2.69 8.75 11.09
N LEU A 145 -3.74 8.03 11.47
CA LEU A 145 -4.34 8.14 12.80
C LEU A 145 -3.60 7.35 13.88
N LEU A 146 -2.71 6.42 13.53
CA LEU A 146 -1.92 5.69 14.53
C LEU A 146 -1.13 6.66 15.40
N ARG A 147 -1.10 6.39 16.70
CA ARG A 147 -0.29 7.17 17.62
C ARG A 147 1.21 6.95 17.40
N PRO A 148 2.08 7.91 17.78
CA PRO A 148 3.53 7.81 17.57
C PRO A 148 4.20 6.56 18.15
N GLU A 149 3.62 5.95 19.19
CA GLU A 149 4.07 4.68 19.77
C GLU A 149 3.94 3.49 18.80
N TYR A 150 3.13 3.64 17.75
CA TYR A 150 2.85 2.67 16.69
C TYR A 150 3.35 3.21 15.35
N PRO A 151 4.68 3.28 15.13
CA PRO A 151 5.26 3.93 13.97
C PRO A 151 4.87 3.22 12.67
N ALA A 152 4.44 3.99 11.68
CA ALA A 152 3.98 3.50 10.39
C ALA A 152 4.99 2.60 9.68
N SER A 153 6.30 2.86 9.83
CA SER A 153 7.39 2.04 9.26
C SER A 153 7.37 0.56 9.69
N LYS A 154 6.64 0.22 10.76
CA LYS A 154 6.35 -1.18 11.08
C LYS A 154 5.54 -1.89 10.02
N LEU A 155 4.90 -1.18 9.10
CA LEU A 155 4.12 -1.71 7.97
C LEU A 155 4.93 -1.78 6.68
N ASP A 156 6.21 -1.39 6.67
CA ASP A 156 7.03 -1.45 5.46
C ASP A 156 7.16 -2.89 4.92
N GLY A 157 7.05 -3.00 3.59
CA GLY A 157 7.09 -4.26 2.85
C GLY A 157 5.81 -5.10 2.97
N TYR A 158 4.74 -4.56 3.55
CA TYR A 158 3.46 -5.28 3.64
C TYR A 158 2.75 -5.33 2.29
N ILE A 159 2.05 -6.43 2.01
CA ILE A 159 1.36 -6.63 0.73
C ILE A 159 -0.12 -6.90 0.96
N VAL A 160 -0.98 -6.11 0.33
CA VAL A 160 -2.43 -6.25 0.33
C VAL A 160 -2.82 -6.87 -1.00
N TYR A 161 -3.63 -7.92 -0.97
CA TYR A 161 -4.12 -8.66 -2.12
C TYR A 161 -5.63 -8.44 -2.23
N LEU A 162 -6.09 -7.93 -3.37
CA LEU A 162 -7.50 -7.69 -3.66
C LEU A 162 -7.98 -8.66 -4.74
N THR A 163 -9.07 -9.37 -4.44
CA THR A 163 -9.81 -10.17 -5.42
C THR A 163 -11.19 -9.54 -5.65
N ASN A 164 -11.97 -10.05 -6.60
CA ASN A 164 -13.34 -9.62 -6.84
C ASN A 164 -14.25 -10.83 -7.07
N ASP A 165 -14.35 -11.67 -6.04
CA ASP A 165 -15.23 -12.84 -5.99
C ASP A 165 -15.04 -13.85 -7.14
N GLU A 166 -13.83 -13.94 -7.69
CA GLU A 166 -13.53 -15.00 -8.66
C GLU A 166 -13.78 -16.38 -8.04
N PRO A 167 -14.21 -17.36 -8.84
CA PRO A 167 -14.39 -18.73 -8.36
C PRO A 167 -13.12 -19.22 -7.66
N TRP A 168 -13.27 -20.01 -6.59
CA TRP A 168 -12.09 -20.52 -5.89
C TRP A 168 -11.14 -21.31 -6.79
N SER A 169 -11.64 -21.98 -7.84
CA SER A 169 -10.78 -22.64 -8.83
C SER A 169 -9.77 -21.71 -9.50
N GLU A 170 -10.02 -20.40 -9.54
CA GLU A 170 -9.12 -19.39 -10.07
C GLU A 170 -8.19 -18.81 -8.98
N LEU A 171 -8.66 -18.76 -7.73
CA LEU A 171 -7.91 -18.23 -6.58
C LEU A 171 -7.03 -19.27 -5.86
N ALA A 172 -7.34 -20.56 -6.00
CA ALA A 172 -6.69 -21.66 -5.26
C ALA A 172 -5.19 -21.79 -5.56
N ASP A 173 -4.77 -21.40 -6.75
CA ASP A 173 -3.37 -21.47 -7.18
C ASP A 173 -2.66 -20.11 -7.06
N LEU A 174 -3.34 -19.07 -6.55
CA LEU A 174 -2.83 -17.72 -6.43
C LEU A 174 -2.25 -17.49 -5.02
N PRO A 175 -0.92 -17.39 -4.85
CA PRO A 175 -0.33 -17.12 -3.55
C PRO A 175 -0.56 -15.66 -3.13
N PRO A 176 -0.74 -15.38 -1.83
CA PRO A 176 -0.89 -16.32 -0.72
C PRO A 176 -2.33 -16.84 -0.53
N VAL A 177 -3.31 -16.25 -1.24
CA VAL A 177 -4.75 -16.52 -1.12
C VAL A 177 -5.07 -18.02 -1.10
N GLY A 178 -4.63 -18.74 -2.13
CA GLY A 178 -4.90 -20.17 -2.31
C GLY A 178 -4.35 -21.08 -1.20
N THR A 179 -3.34 -20.61 -0.47
CA THR A 179 -2.69 -21.37 0.62
C THR A 179 -3.31 -21.15 2.00
N MET A 180 -4.18 -20.15 2.14
CA MET A 180 -4.84 -19.85 3.42
C MET A 180 -5.92 -20.86 3.79
N MET A 181 -6.26 -21.78 2.88
CA MET A 181 -7.35 -22.73 3.10
C MET A 181 -6.96 -24.19 2.96
N GLY A 182 -7.62 -25.00 3.79
CA GLY A 182 -7.76 -26.43 3.60
C GLY A 182 -9.02 -26.77 2.80
N PHE A 183 -9.29 -28.06 2.71
CA PHE A 183 -10.49 -28.60 2.08
C PHE A 183 -11.56 -28.90 3.15
N GLU A 184 -12.83 -28.88 2.77
CA GLU A 184 -13.91 -29.51 3.52
C GLU A 184 -13.60 -30.98 3.77
N ALA A 185 -14.32 -31.59 4.72
CA ALA A 185 -14.16 -33.01 5.04
C ALA A 185 -14.43 -33.94 3.84
N ASP A 186 -15.19 -33.47 2.85
CA ASP A 186 -15.49 -34.18 1.60
C ASP A 186 -14.50 -33.87 0.45
N GLY A 187 -13.47 -33.05 0.70
CA GLY A 187 -12.48 -32.66 -0.30
C GLY A 187 -12.90 -31.46 -1.16
N THR A 188 -14.06 -30.85 -0.91
CA THR A 188 -14.47 -29.62 -1.60
C THR A 188 -13.65 -28.44 -1.06
N PRO A 189 -13.13 -27.54 -1.91
CA PRO A 189 -12.42 -26.38 -1.40
C PRO A 189 -13.33 -25.46 -0.57
N ARG A 190 -12.83 -24.97 0.57
CA ARG A 190 -13.54 -24.01 1.47
C ARG A 190 -13.58 -22.57 0.94
N GLY A 191 -13.02 -22.36 -0.24
CA GLY A 191 -12.85 -21.10 -0.96
C GLY A 191 -13.97 -20.09 -0.84
N ASP A 192 -15.20 -20.59 -1.01
CA ASP A 192 -16.37 -19.75 -1.19
C ASP A 192 -16.86 -19.08 0.10
N GLU A 193 -16.26 -19.34 1.28
CA GLU A 193 -16.75 -18.78 2.55
C GLU A 193 -15.95 -17.57 3.09
N LEU A 194 -14.63 -17.55 2.89
CA LEU A 194 -13.75 -16.48 3.36
C LEU A 194 -13.67 -15.33 2.36
N ARG A 195 -13.47 -14.15 2.90
CA ARG A 195 -13.66 -12.88 2.20
C ARG A 195 -12.53 -11.89 2.50
N GLY A 196 -11.78 -12.17 3.56
CA GLY A 196 -10.41 -11.75 3.73
C GLY A 196 -9.62 -12.71 4.60
N GLY A 197 -8.36 -12.35 4.82
CA GLY A 197 -7.51 -13.00 5.78
C GLY A 197 -6.16 -12.29 5.88
N ALA A 198 -5.66 -12.15 7.09
CA ALA A 198 -4.37 -11.52 7.34
C ALA A 198 -3.30 -12.53 7.80
N GLY A 199 -2.06 -12.28 7.39
CA GLY A 199 -0.85 -12.91 7.87
C GLY A 199 0.17 -11.86 8.31
N MET A 200 1.37 -12.32 8.71
CA MET A 200 2.41 -11.43 9.24
C MET A 200 2.91 -10.38 8.22
N ASN A 201 2.91 -10.73 6.93
CA ASN A 201 3.48 -9.88 5.87
C ASN A 201 2.48 -9.55 4.76
N TYR A 202 1.24 -10.02 4.90
CA TYR A 202 0.24 -9.77 3.89
C TYR A 202 -1.17 -9.77 4.42
N LEU A 203 -2.03 -9.13 3.67
CA LEU A 203 -3.47 -9.13 3.84
C LEU A 203 -4.13 -9.56 2.52
N TRP A 204 -5.18 -10.36 2.57
CA TRP A 204 -6.09 -10.58 1.46
C TRP A 204 -7.48 -10.07 1.82
N ILE A 205 -8.14 -9.41 0.88
CA ILE A 205 -9.54 -8.95 0.97
C ILE A 205 -10.23 -9.11 -0.38
N THR A 206 -11.56 -9.13 -0.37
CA THR A 206 -12.35 -9.11 -1.60
C THR A 206 -13.10 -7.80 -1.79
N GLU A 207 -13.13 -7.30 -3.03
CA GLU A 207 -13.88 -6.11 -3.44
C GLU A 207 -15.37 -6.24 -3.14
N MET A 208 -15.92 -7.45 -3.09
CA MET A 208 -17.34 -7.66 -2.77
C MET A 208 -17.74 -7.24 -1.37
N MET A 209 -16.77 -6.89 -0.53
CA MET A 209 -16.96 -6.43 0.83
C MET A 209 -16.65 -4.94 0.97
N ILE A 210 -16.60 -4.24 -0.17
CA ILE A 210 -16.41 -2.81 -0.30
C ILE A 210 -17.63 -2.20 -0.99
N CYS A 211 -18.49 -1.55 -0.22
CA CYS A 211 -19.62 -0.78 -0.75
C CYS A 211 -20.58 -1.57 -1.64
N LYS A 212 -20.82 -2.83 -1.30
CA LYS A 212 -21.70 -3.74 -2.05
C LYS A 212 -22.68 -4.47 -1.13
N GLU A 213 -23.82 -4.82 -1.72
CA GLU A 213 -24.85 -5.63 -1.07
C GLU A 213 -24.63 -7.11 -1.35
N GLY A 214 -24.47 -7.88 -0.27
CA GLY A 214 -24.31 -9.32 -0.35
C GLY A 214 -23.02 -9.77 -1.02
N VAL A 215 -22.83 -11.09 -1.04
CA VAL A 215 -21.68 -11.68 -1.74
C VAL A 215 -22.15 -12.79 -2.66
N ALA A 216 -21.80 -12.70 -3.94
CA ALA A 216 -22.38 -13.53 -4.98
C ALA A 216 -22.11 -15.01 -4.72
N THR A 217 -20.86 -15.34 -4.38
CA THR A 217 -20.41 -16.70 -4.06
C THR A 217 -21.09 -17.28 -2.81
N ARG A 218 -21.45 -16.48 -1.81
CA ARG A 218 -22.23 -16.93 -0.63
C ARG A 218 -23.68 -17.22 -0.97
N ASN A 219 -24.28 -16.37 -1.79
CA ASN A 219 -25.65 -16.57 -2.28
C ASN A 219 -25.74 -17.80 -3.18
N GLN A 220 -24.73 -18.05 -4.01
CA GLN A 220 -24.61 -19.29 -4.76
C GLN A 220 -24.48 -20.51 -3.83
N ALA A 221 -23.59 -20.47 -2.83
CA ALA A 221 -23.43 -21.56 -1.86
C ALA A 221 -24.73 -21.83 -1.07
N TYR A 222 -25.51 -20.79 -0.75
CA TYR A 222 -26.85 -20.94 -0.17
C TYR A 222 -27.82 -21.65 -1.12
N GLU A 223 -27.85 -21.25 -2.40
CA GLU A 223 -28.72 -21.86 -3.41
C GLU A 223 -28.37 -23.34 -3.67
N GLU A 224 -27.09 -23.70 -3.52
CA GLU A 224 -26.59 -25.07 -3.57
C GLU A 224 -26.79 -25.86 -2.25
N GLY A 225 -27.35 -25.23 -1.21
CA GLY A 225 -27.60 -25.86 0.10
C GLY A 225 -26.35 -26.05 0.97
N ARG A 226 -25.22 -25.44 0.60
CA ARG A 226 -23.96 -25.47 1.36
C ARG A 226 -23.94 -24.47 2.52
N ARG A 227 -24.84 -23.48 2.53
CA ARG A 227 -25.02 -22.51 3.63
C ARG A 227 -26.46 -22.45 4.10
N SER A 228 -26.65 -22.12 5.37
CA SER A 228 -27.98 -22.01 6.00
C SER A 228 -28.70 -20.69 5.71
N SER A 229 -28.00 -19.65 5.27
CA SER A 229 -28.57 -18.33 5.01
C SER A 229 -27.93 -17.63 3.80
N ARG A 230 -28.74 -16.81 3.12
CA ARG A 230 -28.27 -15.85 2.11
C ARG A 230 -27.42 -14.77 2.76
N ASP A 231 -26.59 -14.14 1.95
CA ASP A 231 -25.85 -12.94 2.28
C ASP A 231 -26.41 -11.78 1.48
N ASN A 232 -27.30 -10.99 2.10
CA ASN A 232 -27.92 -9.81 1.50
C ASN A 232 -27.59 -8.54 2.31
N GLU A 233 -26.57 -8.60 3.16
CA GLU A 233 -26.18 -7.46 3.99
C GLU A 233 -25.36 -6.49 3.15
N TYR A 234 -25.70 -5.20 3.23
CA TYR A 234 -24.88 -4.14 2.67
C TYR A 234 -23.66 -3.91 3.56
N ARG A 235 -22.49 -3.83 2.93
CA ARG A 235 -21.21 -3.60 3.60
C ARG A 235 -20.59 -2.33 3.09
N GLU A 236 -20.03 -1.54 4.00
CA GLU A 236 -19.28 -0.36 3.64
C GLU A 236 -17.82 -0.73 3.40
N PHE A 237 -16.90 -0.32 4.27
CA PHE A 237 -15.50 -0.73 4.24
C PHE A 237 -15.18 -1.80 5.28
N ASP A 238 -16.19 -2.55 5.68
CA ASP A 238 -16.15 -3.43 6.85
C ASP A 238 -14.91 -4.33 6.83
N GLU A 239 -14.74 -5.17 5.80
CA GLU A 239 -13.58 -6.07 5.77
C GLU A 239 -12.26 -5.37 5.52
N VAL A 240 -12.26 -4.27 4.78
CA VAL A 240 -11.04 -3.50 4.53
C VAL A 240 -10.45 -3.06 5.87
N VAL A 241 -11.30 -2.49 6.74
CA VAL A 241 -10.93 -2.02 8.07
C VAL A 241 -10.67 -3.19 9.03
N HIS A 242 -11.52 -4.21 9.02
CA HIS A 242 -11.39 -5.39 9.87
C HIS A 242 -10.03 -6.06 9.69
N GLU A 243 -9.71 -6.40 8.46
CA GLU A 243 -8.55 -7.22 8.18
C GLU A 243 -7.26 -6.41 8.31
N PHE A 244 -7.34 -5.08 8.13
CA PHE A 244 -6.25 -4.19 8.53
C PHE A 244 -6.09 -4.12 10.05
N GLY A 245 -7.16 -4.33 10.83
CA GLY A 245 -7.06 -4.54 12.28
C GLY A 245 -6.23 -5.76 12.66
N HIS A 246 -6.37 -6.89 11.95
CA HIS A 246 -5.48 -8.04 12.11
C HIS A 246 -4.04 -7.71 11.73
N THR A 247 -3.85 -6.90 10.68
CA THR A 247 -2.52 -6.41 10.28
C THR A 247 -1.85 -5.62 11.41
N ILE A 248 -2.59 -4.72 12.07
CA ILE A 248 -2.11 -3.95 13.23
C ILE A 248 -1.73 -4.89 14.38
N ASP A 249 -2.56 -5.91 14.68
CA ASP A 249 -2.22 -6.92 15.69
C ASP A 249 -0.85 -7.57 15.39
N PHE A 250 -0.68 -8.10 14.18
CA PHE A 250 0.55 -8.80 13.81
C PHE A 250 1.78 -7.90 13.81
N ARG A 251 1.69 -6.72 13.18
CA ARG A 251 2.87 -5.86 12.93
C ARG A 251 3.34 -5.12 14.19
N PHE A 252 2.43 -4.86 15.13
CA PHE A 252 2.76 -4.24 16.42
C PHE A 252 2.87 -5.24 17.57
N GLY A 253 2.66 -6.54 17.32
CA GLY A 253 2.85 -7.60 18.32
C GLY A 253 1.83 -7.53 19.46
N LEU A 254 0.57 -7.22 19.15
CA LEU A 254 -0.48 -6.98 20.16
C LEU A 254 -1.13 -8.26 20.66
N ARG A 255 -0.83 -9.42 20.06
CA ARG A 255 -1.54 -10.69 20.25
C ARG A 255 -1.73 -11.09 21.72
N GLU A 256 -0.67 -11.08 22.53
CA GLU A 256 -0.75 -11.46 23.94
C GLU A 256 -1.67 -10.52 24.73
N ARG A 257 -1.59 -9.23 24.44
CA ARG A 257 -2.42 -8.21 25.07
C ARG A 257 -3.89 -8.35 24.66
N ILE A 258 -4.16 -8.59 23.37
CA ILE A 258 -5.51 -8.85 22.85
C ILE A 258 -6.11 -10.07 23.54
N LEU A 259 -5.37 -11.18 23.60
CA LEU A 259 -5.81 -12.41 24.27
C LEU A 259 -6.10 -12.18 25.75
N SER A 260 -5.28 -11.37 26.43
CA SER A 260 -5.50 -11.01 27.84
C SER A 260 -6.72 -10.09 28.02
N PHE A 261 -6.92 -9.11 27.13
CA PHE A 261 -8.01 -8.14 27.23
C PHE A 261 -9.38 -8.80 26.98
N TYR A 262 -9.46 -9.70 25.99
CA TYR A 262 -10.69 -10.39 25.61
C TYR A 262 -10.78 -11.83 26.15
N ALA A 263 -10.06 -12.18 27.22
CA ALA A 263 -9.94 -13.55 27.73
C ALA A 263 -11.27 -14.27 28.05
N GLY A 264 -12.38 -13.54 28.20
CA GLY A 264 -13.74 -14.07 28.41
C GLY A 264 -14.61 -14.15 27.15
N GLY A 265 -14.11 -13.73 25.98
CA GLY A 265 -14.82 -13.69 24.71
C GLY A 265 -14.78 -15.01 23.94
N TRP A 266 -15.73 -15.20 23.03
CA TRP A 266 -15.83 -16.40 22.18
C TRP A 266 -14.71 -16.46 21.12
N ASN A 267 -14.22 -15.30 20.67
CA ASN A 267 -13.08 -15.24 19.74
C ASN A 267 -12.28 -13.94 19.95
N PRO A 268 -11.33 -13.93 20.90
CA PRO A 268 -10.51 -12.76 21.21
C PRO A 268 -9.79 -12.15 20.01
N VAL A 269 -9.39 -12.98 19.04
CA VAL A 269 -8.61 -12.58 17.87
C VAL A 269 -9.46 -11.78 16.88
N GLU A 270 -10.76 -12.05 16.79
CA GLU A 270 -11.68 -11.31 15.92
C GLU A 270 -12.33 -10.10 16.60
N GLN A 271 -12.43 -10.13 17.94
CA GLN A 271 -13.00 -9.01 18.71
C GLN A 271 -12.19 -7.72 18.57
N PHE A 272 -10.87 -7.83 18.47
CA PHE A 272 -10.02 -6.66 18.28
C PHE A 272 -10.26 -5.95 16.92
N PRO A 273 -10.18 -6.66 15.77
CA PRO A 273 -10.62 -6.15 14.47
C PRO A 273 -12.03 -5.58 14.44
N TRP A 274 -13.03 -6.25 15.04
CA TRP A 274 -14.40 -5.72 15.13
C TRP A 274 -14.45 -4.39 15.87
N ASN A 275 -13.64 -4.23 16.92
CA ASN A 275 -13.58 -2.97 17.65
C ASN A 275 -12.89 -1.85 16.84
N ILE A 276 -11.91 -2.18 16.01
CA ILE A 276 -11.32 -1.24 15.05
C ILE A 276 -12.37 -0.84 14.00
N GLN A 277 -13.12 -1.79 13.44
CA GLN A 277 -14.24 -1.50 12.55
C GLN A 277 -15.25 -0.52 13.16
N TYR A 278 -15.66 -0.74 14.40
CA TYR A 278 -16.57 0.17 15.10
C TYR A 278 -15.95 1.54 15.38
N TRP A 279 -14.64 1.59 15.67
CA TRP A 279 -13.91 2.85 15.81
C TRP A 279 -13.94 3.67 14.51
N PHE A 280 -13.88 2.98 13.37
CA PHE A 280 -13.91 3.56 12.04
C PHE A 280 -15.30 3.56 11.38
N GLY A 281 -16.35 3.22 12.13
CA GLY A 281 -17.75 3.29 11.72
C GLY A 281 -18.19 2.29 10.63
N THR A 282 -17.49 1.17 10.41
CA THR A 282 -17.78 0.22 9.31
C THR A 282 -17.84 -1.24 9.77
N PRO A 283 -19.02 -1.76 10.20
CA PRO A 283 -20.31 -1.07 10.33
C PRO A 283 -20.39 -0.23 11.62
N GLU A 284 -21.46 0.55 11.77
CA GLU A 284 -21.73 1.24 13.03
C GLU A 284 -21.89 0.24 14.19
N GLY A 285 -21.17 0.50 15.28
CA GLY A 285 -21.22 -0.31 16.50
C GLY A 285 -20.91 0.52 17.74
N VAL A 286 -21.12 -0.08 18.92
CA VAL A 286 -20.87 0.60 20.20
C VAL A 286 -19.75 -0.11 20.94
N LEU A 287 -18.65 0.61 21.13
CA LEU A 287 -17.54 0.20 21.97
C LEU A 287 -17.92 0.39 23.44
N SER A 288 -17.66 -0.62 24.27
CA SER A 288 -17.72 -0.47 25.73
C SER A 288 -16.61 0.51 26.21
N PRO A 289 -16.72 1.09 27.42
CA PRO A 289 -15.71 2.02 27.91
C PRO A 289 -14.27 1.47 27.89
N PRO A 290 -13.99 0.20 28.28
CA PRO A 290 -12.66 -0.38 28.15
C PRO A 290 -12.16 -0.50 26.70
N GLU A 291 -13.04 -0.87 25.76
CA GLU A 291 -12.68 -1.00 24.35
C GLU A 291 -12.39 0.36 23.73
N LEU A 292 -13.17 1.38 24.11
CA LEU A 292 -12.96 2.75 23.73
C LEU A 292 -11.59 3.26 24.19
N LEU A 293 -11.19 2.98 25.43
CA LEU A 293 -9.86 3.33 25.94
C LEU A 293 -8.74 2.60 25.18
N PHE A 294 -8.94 1.34 24.80
CA PHE A 294 -7.96 0.61 24.01
C PHE A 294 -7.82 1.24 22.60
N MET A 295 -8.92 1.59 21.96
CA MET A 295 -8.86 2.27 20.65
C MET A 295 -8.22 3.67 20.75
N GLU A 296 -8.51 4.43 21.81
CA GLU A 296 -7.88 5.74 22.08
C GLU A 296 -6.37 5.62 22.33
N GLU A 297 -5.87 4.48 22.77
CA GLU A 297 -4.43 4.25 22.90
C GLU A 297 -3.76 4.02 21.55
N LEU A 298 -4.44 3.36 20.62
CA LEU A 298 -3.90 3.05 19.29
C LEU A 298 -4.02 4.24 18.33
N PHE A 299 -5.15 4.93 18.36
CA PHE A 299 -5.47 5.99 17.41
C PHE A 299 -5.59 7.34 18.10
N SER A 300 -5.18 8.39 17.38
CA SER A 300 -5.22 9.78 17.83
C SER A 300 -6.62 10.39 17.74
N GLU A 301 -7.42 9.97 16.78
CA GLU A 301 -8.79 10.43 16.55
C GLU A 301 -9.67 9.34 15.91
N ARG A 302 -10.97 9.60 15.84
CA ARG A 302 -11.96 8.78 15.13
C ARG A 302 -12.21 9.34 13.74
N LEU A 303 -12.46 8.45 12.80
CA LEU A 303 -12.88 8.78 11.44
C LEU A 303 -13.89 7.73 10.98
N SER A 304 -14.99 8.12 10.34
CA SER A 304 -15.93 7.15 9.75
C SER A 304 -15.71 7.04 8.25
N PHE A 305 -15.57 5.83 7.74
CA PHE A 305 -15.54 5.58 6.29
C PHE A 305 -16.95 5.24 5.82
N THR A 306 -17.40 5.86 4.73
CA THR A 306 -18.72 5.59 4.16
C THR A 306 -18.62 5.48 2.64
N CYS A 307 -19.59 4.82 2.02
CA CYS A 307 -19.59 4.58 0.58
C CYS A 307 -19.84 5.82 -0.28
N GLU A 308 -20.17 6.96 0.32
CA GLU A 308 -20.34 8.23 -0.40
C GLU A 308 -19.06 8.63 -1.17
N ASN A 309 -17.89 8.24 -0.66
CA ASN A 309 -16.61 8.49 -1.33
C ASN A 309 -16.31 7.46 -2.45
N TYR A 310 -16.89 6.24 -2.37
CA TYR A 310 -16.62 5.12 -3.27
C TYR A 310 -17.13 5.36 -4.70
N ASP A 311 -18.26 6.06 -4.84
CA ASP A 311 -18.87 6.41 -6.14
C ASP A 311 -18.24 7.66 -6.78
N SER A 312 -17.47 8.42 -6.01
CA SER A 312 -16.87 9.68 -6.47
C SER A 312 -15.47 9.44 -7.03
N ASN A 313 -15.39 9.08 -8.32
CA ASN A 313 -14.23 9.41 -9.17
C ASN A 313 -14.05 10.94 -9.37
N THR A 314 -14.33 11.74 -8.33
CA THR A 314 -14.25 13.19 -8.30
C THR A 314 -13.78 13.65 -6.92
N VAL A 315 -12.49 13.48 -6.64
CA VAL A 315 -11.79 14.37 -5.70
C VAL A 315 -10.63 15.04 -6.43
N THR A 316 -10.98 16.04 -7.24
CA THR A 316 -10.14 17.23 -7.34
C THR A 316 -10.04 17.87 -5.95
N SER A 317 -8.82 17.90 -5.43
CA SER A 317 -8.28 18.88 -4.47
C SER A 317 -9.30 19.72 -3.68
N ASN A 318 -9.47 19.42 -2.40
CA ASN A 318 -9.84 20.42 -1.40
C ASN A 318 -8.66 20.64 -0.45
N GLN A 319 -7.55 21.15 -0.99
CA GLN A 319 -6.71 22.06 -0.21
C GLN A 319 -7.46 23.40 -0.14
N ASN A 320 -8.13 23.64 0.99
CA ASN A 320 -8.33 24.94 1.64
C ASN A 320 -9.50 24.84 2.62
N LYS A 321 -9.20 24.74 3.92
CA LYS A 321 -9.89 25.42 5.04
C LYS A 321 -9.29 24.99 6.38
N ASN A 322 -8.25 25.69 6.81
CA ASN A 322 -8.25 26.60 7.96
C ASN A 322 -6.83 27.10 8.24
#